data_AF-A0A1Q4B9V4-F1
#
_entry.id   AF-A0A1Q4B9V4-F1
#
_cell.length_a   1.000
_cell.length_b   1.000
_cell.length_c   1.000
_cell.angle_alpha   90.00
_cell.angle_beta   90.00
_cell.angle_gamma   90.00
#
_symmetry.space_group_name_H-M   'P 1'
#
loop_
_entity.id
_entity.type
_entity.pdbx_description
1 polymer ?
#
loop_
_entity_poly.entity_id
_entity_poly.type
_entity_poly.pdbx_seq_one_letter_code
_entity_poly.pdbx_strand_id
1 'polypeptide(L)'
;MRELLEWLKSQKGGVSTYWEFQLRALKLRATEPEQAACLSLLADIAGRFADKYYEEPLPVDAAAGALDRLGKLLGKAVENIEADAATRLRVLNEISVSELEPG
;
A
#
# COMPACT_ATOMS: atom_id res chain seq x y z
N MET A 1 -3.50 8.65 -7.37
CA MET A 1 -2.97 8.29 -6.02
C MET A 1 -3.83 8.71 -4.80
N ARG A 2 -4.31 9.96 -4.69
CA ARG A 2 -5.04 10.46 -3.50
C ARG A 2 -6.37 9.76 -3.23
N GLU A 3 -7.12 9.42 -4.28
CA GLU A 3 -8.36 8.66 -4.17
C GLU A 3 -8.14 7.26 -3.58
N LEU A 4 -7.01 6.62 -3.90
CA LEU A 4 -6.64 5.33 -3.34
C LEU A 4 -6.40 5.44 -1.82
N LEU A 5 -5.81 6.54 -1.36
CA LEU A 5 -5.58 6.81 0.06
C LEU A 5 -6.89 7.05 0.80
N GLU A 6 -7.80 7.84 0.23
CA GLU A 6 -9.12 8.09 0.84
C GLU A 6 -9.97 6.81 0.88
N TRP A 7 -9.93 6.00 -0.18
CA TRP A 7 -10.53 4.67 -0.17
C TRP A 7 -9.95 3.80 0.94
N LEU A 8 -8.61 3.73 1.08
CA LEU A 8 -7.95 2.90 2.08
C LEU A 8 -8.33 3.29 3.51
N LYS A 9 -8.40 4.60 3.80
CA LYS A 9 -8.81 5.13 5.12
C LYS A 9 -10.23 4.73 5.53
N SER A 10 -11.10 4.43 4.57
CA SER A 10 -12.48 3.98 4.84
C SER A 10 -12.59 2.48 5.15
N GLN A 11 -11.51 1.72 5.02
CA GLN A 11 -11.52 0.27 5.18
C GLN A 11 -11.36 -0.15 6.64
N LYS A 12 -11.87 -1.35 6.97
CA LYS A 12 -11.75 -1.95 8.30
C LYS A 12 -10.54 -2.89 8.46
N GLY A 13 -9.80 -3.13 7.38
CA GLY A 13 -8.50 -3.83 7.43
C GLY A 13 -8.55 -5.36 7.38
N GLY A 14 -9.64 -5.98 6.88
CA GLY A 14 -9.65 -7.43 6.65
C GLY A 14 -8.72 -7.85 5.51
N VAL A 15 -8.40 -9.15 5.40
CA VAL A 15 -7.50 -9.67 4.32
C VAL A 15 -7.99 -9.24 2.92
N SER A 16 -9.31 -9.23 2.69
CA SER A 16 -9.92 -8.75 1.45
C SER A 16 -9.59 -7.31 1.10
N THR A 17 -9.37 -6.45 2.09
CA THR A 17 -8.92 -5.07 1.89
C THR A 17 -7.58 -5.02 1.16
N TYR A 18 -6.66 -5.92 1.46
CA TYR A 18 -5.31 -5.92 0.87
C TYR A 18 -5.32 -6.41 -0.58
N TRP A 19 -6.11 -7.44 -0.91
CA TRP A 19 -6.34 -7.81 -2.32
C TRP A 19 -7.01 -6.68 -3.10
N GLU A 20 -8.05 -6.07 -2.53
CA GLU A 20 -8.74 -4.99 -3.23
C GLU A 20 -7.81 -3.78 -3.42
N PHE A 21 -6.97 -3.47 -2.44
CA PHE A 21 -5.93 -2.46 -2.57
C PHE A 21 -4.97 -2.79 -3.71
N GLN A 22 -4.45 -4.01 -3.75
CA GLN A 22 -3.52 -4.47 -4.81
C GLN A 22 -4.16 -4.29 -6.19
N LEU A 23 -5.40 -4.74 -6.38
CA LEU A 23 -6.11 -4.59 -7.65
C LEU A 23 -6.30 -3.12 -8.05
N ARG A 24 -6.70 -2.26 -7.10
CA ARG A 24 -6.89 -0.82 -7.33
C ARG A 24 -5.57 -0.14 -7.68
N ALA A 25 -4.48 -0.46 -6.98
CA ALA A 25 -3.16 0.09 -7.24
C ALA A 25 -2.63 -0.33 -8.63
N LEU A 26 -2.78 -1.60 -9.00
CA LEU A 26 -2.38 -2.10 -10.32
C LEU A 26 -3.21 -1.51 -11.46
N LYS A 27 -4.51 -1.28 -11.24
CA LYS A 27 -5.37 -0.58 -12.20
C LYS A 27 -4.92 0.88 -12.38
N LEU A 28 -4.64 1.57 -11.28
CA LEU A 28 -4.19 2.96 -11.30
C LEU A 28 -2.81 3.10 -11.97
N ARG A 29 -1.92 2.13 -11.77
CA ARG A 29 -0.60 2.06 -12.40
C ARG A 29 -0.69 2.12 -13.92
N ALA A 30 -1.71 1.50 -14.50
CA ALA A 30 -1.90 1.48 -15.95
C ALA A 30 -2.25 2.86 -16.53
N THR A 31 -2.73 3.79 -15.71
CA THR A 31 -3.17 5.13 -16.13
C THR A 31 -2.32 6.27 -15.57
N GLU A 32 -1.45 6.01 -14.60
CA GLU A 32 -0.54 7.00 -13.98
C GLU A 32 0.94 6.58 -14.14
N PRO A 33 1.57 6.78 -15.32
CA PRO A 33 2.92 6.29 -15.60
C PRO A 33 3.99 6.89 -14.68
N GLU A 34 3.83 8.15 -14.26
CA GLU A 34 4.78 8.83 -13.36
C GLU A 34 4.81 8.22 -11.95
N GLN A 35 3.72 7.55 -11.57
CA GLN A 35 3.56 6.90 -10.27
C GLN A 35 3.67 5.38 -10.35
N ALA A 36 3.97 4.84 -11.54
CA ALA A 36 3.82 3.42 -11.81
C ALA A 36 4.71 2.55 -10.91
N ALA A 37 5.96 2.97 -10.66
CA ALA A 37 6.87 2.26 -9.77
C ALA A 37 6.34 2.23 -8.32
N CYS A 38 5.86 3.37 -7.82
CA CYS A 38 5.30 3.48 -6.47
C CYS A 38 4.08 2.57 -6.31
N LEU A 39 3.15 2.65 -7.27
CA LEU A 39 1.94 1.82 -7.30
C LEU A 39 2.26 0.33 -7.38
N SER A 40 3.30 -0.04 -8.14
CA SER A 40 3.77 -1.43 -8.21
C SER A 40 4.29 -1.93 -6.87
N LEU A 41 5.13 -1.14 -6.17
CA LEU A 41 5.68 -1.54 -4.87
C LEU A 41 4.60 -1.65 -3.80
N LEU A 42 3.67 -0.68 -3.76
CA LEU A 42 2.54 -0.71 -2.83
C LEU A 42 1.62 -1.91 -3.10
N ALA A 43 1.34 -2.22 -4.36
CA ALA A 43 0.55 -3.39 -4.75
C ALA A 43 1.23 -4.70 -4.35
N ASP A 44 2.55 -4.80 -4.55
CA ASP A 44 3.33 -5.98 -4.18
C ASP A 44 3.26 -6.25 -2.69
N ILE A 45 3.54 -5.25 -1.86
CA ILE A 45 3.51 -5.36 -0.40
C ILE A 45 2.13 -5.78 0.12
N ALA A 46 1.05 -5.18 -0.41
CA ALA A 46 -0.31 -5.55 -0.04
C ALA A 46 -0.66 -6.97 -0.48
N GLY A 47 -0.25 -7.37 -1.68
CA GLY A 47 -0.45 -8.73 -2.20
C GLY A 47 0.24 -9.78 -1.35
N ARG A 48 1.53 -9.59 -1.04
CA ARG A 48 2.29 -10.50 -0.17
C ARG A 48 1.65 -10.67 1.21
N PHE A 49 1.13 -9.58 1.78
CA PHE A 49 0.39 -9.65 3.04
C PHE A 49 -0.91 -10.44 2.88
N ALA A 50 -1.70 -10.15 1.85
CA ALA A 50 -2.96 -10.84 1.60
C ALA A 50 -2.76 -12.36 1.41
N ASP A 51 -1.76 -12.73 0.61
CA ASP A 51 -1.43 -14.13 0.31
C ASP A 51 -0.96 -14.86 1.57
N LYS A 52 -0.12 -14.23 2.40
CA LYS A 52 0.36 -14.80 3.67
C LYS A 52 -0.78 -15.14 4.64
N TYR A 53 -1.85 -14.34 4.65
CA TYR A 53 -2.95 -14.46 5.61
C TYR A 53 -4.27 -14.94 5.00
N TYR A 54 -4.25 -15.40 3.75
CA TYR A 54 -5.41 -16.04 3.13
C TYR A 54 -5.74 -17.39 3.76
N GLU A 55 -4.68 -18.16 4.03
CA GLU A 55 -4.79 -19.55 4.49
C GLU A 55 -4.87 -19.66 6.02
N GLU A 56 -4.40 -18.63 6.73
CA GLU A 56 -4.37 -18.58 8.20
C GLU A 56 -5.16 -17.35 8.70
N PRO A 57 -6.29 -17.54 9.41
CA PRO A 57 -7.11 -16.43 9.88
C PRO A 57 -6.33 -15.51 10.83
N LEU A 58 -6.21 -14.22 10.46
CA LEU A 58 -5.64 -13.18 11.31
C LEU A 58 -6.45 -13.00 12.61
N PRO A 59 -5.79 -12.78 13.75
CA PRO A 59 -6.40 -12.06 14.87
C PRO A 59 -6.84 -10.66 14.38
N VAL A 60 -8.02 -10.20 14.78
CA VAL A 60 -8.59 -8.91 14.30
C VAL A 60 -7.62 -7.73 14.52
N ASP A 61 -6.87 -7.72 15.61
CA ASP A 61 -5.96 -6.64 15.99
C ASP A 61 -4.74 -6.53 15.07
N ALA A 62 -4.26 -7.67 14.58
CA ALA A 62 -3.11 -7.76 13.67
C ALA A 62 -3.39 -7.09 12.31
N ALA A 63 -4.63 -7.16 11.84
CA ALA A 63 -5.03 -6.64 10.54
C ALA A 63 -5.16 -5.10 10.53
N ALA A 64 -5.46 -4.50 11.69
CA ALA A 64 -5.52 -3.05 11.86
C ALA A 64 -4.14 -2.38 11.83
N GLY A 65 -3.13 -2.99 12.46
CA GLY A 65 -1.75 -2.48 12.44
C GLY A 65 -1.14 -2.45 11.04
N ALA A 66 -1.34 -3.51 10.26
CA ALA A 66 -0.94 -3.58 8.86
C ALA A 66 -1.65 -2.51 8.00
N LEU A 67 -2.92 -2.20 8.28
CA LEU A 67 -3.68 -1.20 7.53
C LEU A 67 -3.13 0.21 7.79
N ASP A 68 -2.84 0.55 9.04
CA ASP A 68 -2.20 1.81 9.41
C ASP A 68 -0.81 1.95 8.76
N ARG A 69 -0.01 0.87 8.75
CA ARG A 69 1.29 0.86 8.09
C ARG A 69 1.18 1.12 6.58
N LEU A 70 0.27 0.43 5.90
CA LEU A 70 0.01 0.64 4.48
C LEU A 70 -0.47 2.08 4.20
N GLY A 71 -1.34 2.60 5.07
CA GLY A 71 -1.82 3.99 5.02
C GLY A 71 -0.70 5.02 5.15
N LYS A 72 0.26 4.80 6.06
CA LYS A 72 1.43 5.67 6.23
C LYS A 72 2.34 5.67 5.00
N LEU A 73 2.61 4.49 4.43
CA LEU A 73 3.43 4.38 3.22
C LEU A 73 2.78 5.10 2.03
N LEU A 74 1.48 4.87 1.79
CA LEU A 74 0.75 5.55 0.73
C LEU A 74 0.61 7.06 1.00
N GLY A 75 0.36 7.46 2.24
CA GLY A 75 0.31 8.87 2.65
C GLY A 75 1.60 9.61 2.32
N LYS A 76 2.74 9.02 2.69
CA LYS A 76 4.07 9.55 2.37
C LYS A 76 4.29 9.68 0.86
N ALA A 77 3.87 8.69 0.08
CA ALA A 77 3.94 8.76 -1.38
C ALA A 77 3.08 9.89 -1.96
N VAL A 78 1.86 10.08 -1.45
CA VAL A 78 0.95 11.17 -1.87
C VAL A 78 1.52 12.55 -1.52
N GLU A 79 2.13 12.70 -0.35
CA GLU A 79 2.74 13.96 0.09
C GLU A 79 3.96 14.36 -0.74
N ASN A 80 4.70 13.40 -1.27
CA ASN A 80 5.95 13.61 -2.00
C ASN A 80 5.81 13.41 -3.52
N ILE A 81 4.58 13.43 -4.04
CA ILE A 81 4.31 13.15 -5.46
C ILE A 81 4.96 14.18 -6.40
N GLU A 82 4.95 15.45 -5.99
CA GLU A 82 5.56 16.59 -6.70
C GLU A 82 6.98 16.92 -6.19
N ALA A 83 7.56 16.08 -5.33
CA ALA A 83 8.89 16.33 -4.81
C ALA A 83 9.96 16.12 -5.89
N ASP A 84 11.19 16.58 -5.60
CA ASP A 84 12.33 16.33 -6.46
C ASP A 84 12.62 14.82 -6.63
N ALA A 85 13.38 14.48 -7.67
CA ALA A 85 13.68 13.09 -8.02
C ALA A 85 14.40 12.32 -6.90
N ALA A 86 15.29 12.97 -6.13
CA ALA A 86 16.01 12.32 -5.05
C ALA A 86 15.09 11.99 -3.88
N THR A 87 14.16 12.89 -3.56
CA THR A 87 13.14 12.70 -2.52
C THR A 87 12.16 11.60 -2.92
N ARG A 88 11.67 11.61 -4.17
CA ARG A 88 10.82 10.54 -4.70
C ARG A 88 11.52 9.18 -4.68
N LEU A 89 12.79 9.11 -5.09
CA LEU A 89 13.56 7.86 -5.05
C LEU A 89 13.74 7.35 -3.62
N ARG A 90 13.97 8.23 -2.65
CA ARG A 90 14.05 7.87 -1.23
C ARG A 90 12.76 7.23 -0.73
N VAL A 91 11.61 7.80 -1.10
CA VAL A 91 10.30 7.24 -0.77
C VAL A 91 10.10 5.86 -1.41
N LEU A 92 10.46 5.69 -2.69
CA LEU A 92 10.39 4.39 -3.36
C LEU A 92 11.26 3.34 -2.67
N ASN A 93 12.49 3.70 -2.30
CA ASN A 93 13.40 2.79 -1.60
C ASN A 93 12.84 2.36 -0.24
N GLU A 94 12.28 3.30 0.53
CA GLU A 94 11.65 2.98 1.81
C GLU A 94 10.44 2.06 1.68
N ILE A 95 9.59 2.28 0.67
CA ILE A 95 8.49 1.38 0.36
C ILE A 95 9.05 0.01 -0.02
N SER A 96 10.06 -0.07 -0.89
CA SER A 96 10.58 -1.34 -1.43
C SER A 96 11.12 -2.32 -0.39
N VAL A 97 11.59 -1.81 0.76
CA VAL A 97 12.12 -2.62 1.87
C VAL A 97 11.13 -2.77 3.02
N SER A 98 9.94 -2.19 2.90
CA SER A 98 8.90 -2.30 3.93
C SER A 98 8.12 -3.60 3.77
N GLU A 99 7.65 -4.11 4.90
CA GLU A 99 6.67 -5.18 4.98
C GLU A 99 5.45 -4.71 5.78
N LEU A 100 4.33 -5.42 5.61
CA LEU A 100 3.18 -5.29 6.50
C LEU A 100 3.27 -6.43 7.52
N GLU A 101 3.45 -6.08 8.78
CA GLU A 101 3.46 -7.05 9.86
C GLU A 101 2.21 -6.90 10.72
N PRO A 102 1.68 -8.01 11.26
CA PRO A 102 0.68 -7.97 12.30
C PRO A 102 1.30 -7.29 13.52
N GLY A 103 0.72 -6.14 13.92
CA GLY A 103 1.19 -5.35 15.06
C GLY A 103 0.97 -6.02 16.41
#